data_AF-A0A193CB69-F1
#
_entry.id   AF-A0A193CB69-F1
#
_cell.length_a   1.000
_cell.length_b   1.000
_cell.length_c   1.000
_cell.angle_alpha   90.00
_cell.angle_beta   90.00
_cell.angle_gamma   90.00
#
_symmetry.space_group_name_H-M   'P 1'
#
loop_
_entity.id
_entity.type
_entity.pdbx_description
1 polymer ?
#
loop_
_entity_poly.entity_id
_entity_poly.type
_entity_poly.pdbx_seq_one_letter_code
_entity_poly.pdbx_strand_id
1 'polypeptide(L)'
;MVMVGLHVIGALAGVALGIGAVYLVRMAIEGARRDRRIQPEEVVPGLRREDWERLEAMMESEDAAERLESFAVLERYGREDPDVREGLVEMTCAYLRKPFPYPSEDDEELEVRRAAQGLLTRHFRWPAGEARPFEFWEVEGLELGDAVLVDPDFADTFLVGADLRDSLIVRGDFRRARFSPFVSFERACFTGDTDFRAASFPTHTSFVDAMFSGPTTFADAEFDQDADFTGARVEQPGAAHSWPSPWRAWATSPVSQARLVSGDDG
;
A
#
# COMPACT_ATOMS: atom_id res chain seq x y z
N MET A 1 -26.10 43.07 -3.39
CA MET A 1 -25.30 42.88 -4.62
C MET A 1 -23.92 43.46 -4.38
N VAL A 2 -22.99 42.62 -3.92
CA VAL A 2 -21.56 42.93 -3.86
C VAL A 2 -20.83 41.63 -4.22
N MET A 3 -20.21 41.63 -5.40
CA MET A 3 -19.24 40.63 -5.82
C MET A 3 -18.04 40.70 -4.88
N VAL A 4 -17.66 39.56 -4.31
CA VAL A 4 -16.27 39.37 -3.87
C VAL A 4 -15.70 38.31 -4.80
N GLY A 5 -14.89 38.79 -5.74
CA GLY A 5 -14.27 37.99 -6.78
C GLY A 5 -13.27 36.99 -6.19
N LEU A 6 -13.38 35.77 -6.68
CA LEU A 6 -12.40 34.71 -6.49
C LEU A 6 -11.11 35.13 -7.21
N HIS A 7 -10.10 35.55 -6.46
CA HIS A 7 -8.73 35.65 -6.95
C HIS A 7 -8.03 34.31 -6.69
N VAL A 8 -8.10 33.40 -7.66
CA VAL A 8 -7.13 32.30 -7.77
C VAL A 8 -5.89 32.87 -8.45
N ILE A 9 -5.04 33.51 -7.66
CA ILE A 9 -3.64 33.73 -8.01
C ILE A 9 -2.81 33.34 -6.79
N GLY A 10 -2.08 32.24 -6.93
CA GLY A 10 -1.19 31.71 -5.90
C GLY A 10 -0.19 30.73 -6.48
N ALA A 11 0.70 31.22 -7.34
CA ALA A 11 1.99 30.58 -7.52
C ALA A 11 2.84 30.86 -6.26
N LEU A 12 3.05 29.85 -5.41
CA LEU A 12 4.08 29.79 -4.35
C LEU A 12 4.45 28.31 -4.19
N ALA A 13 5.61 27.86 -4.66
CA ALA A 13 6.86 27.84 -3.89
C ALA A 13 6.73 27.03 -2.58
N GLY A 14 7.33 25.83 -2.57
CA GLY A 14 7.94 25.23 -1.37
C GLY A 14 7.13 25.25 -0.08
N VAL A 15 5.88 24.79 -0.08
CA VAL A 15 5.26 24.35 1.17
C VAL A 15 5.58 22.86 1.30
N ALA A 16 6.57 22.56 2.13
CA ALA A 16 6.71 21.24 2.75
C ALA A 16 5.48 21.05 3.65
N LEU A 17 4.33 20.73 3.06
CA LEU A 17 3.26 20.09 3.79
C LEU A 17 3.86 18.76 4.22
N GLY A 18 4.15 18.58 5.52
CA GLY A 18 4.56 17.27 6.01
C GLY A 18 3.53 16.24 5.57
N ILE A 19 3.95 15.02 5.25
CA ILE A 19 3.10 13.99 4.60
C ILE A 19 1.74 13.81 5.27
N GLY A 20 1.66 13.95 6.60
CA GLY A 20 0.38 13.93 7.31
C GLY A 20 -0.60 14.94 6.71
N ALA A 21 -0.17 16.16 6.39
CA ALA A 21 -0.98 17.15 5.69
C ALA A 21 -1.23 16.81 4.21
N VAL A 22 -0.29 16.20 3.47
CA VAL A 22 -0.53 15.77 2.08
C VAL A 22 -1.57 14.66 2.01
N TYR A 23 -1.42 13.62 2.85
CA TYR A 23 -2.37 12.52 2.96
C TYR A 23 -3.71 12.97 3.54
N LEU A 24 -3.75 13.83 4.57
CA LEU A 24 -5.00 14.36 5.11
C LEU A 24 -5.74 15.28 4.13
N VAL A 25 -5.01 16.15 3.40
CA VAL A 25 -5.61 16.97 2.33
C VAL A 25 -6.16 16.08 1.23
N ARG A 26 -5.45 15.01 0.87
CA ARG A 26 -5.91 14.02 -0.09
C ARG A 26 -7.14 13.27 0.39
N MET A 27 -7.17 12.75 1.63
CA MET A 27 -8.35 12.15 2.24
C MET A 27 -9.55 13.10 2.19
N ALA A 28 -9.34 14.40 2.45
CA ALA A 28 -10.40 15.41 2.39
C ALA A 28 -10.90 15.70 0.96
N ILE A 29 -10.02 15.61 -0.06
CA ILE A 29 -10.37 15.84 -1.47
C ILE A 29 -10.98 14.58 -2.13
N GLU A 30 -10.45 13.41 -1.81
CA GLU A 30 -10.74 12.13 -2.47
C GLU A 30 -11.73 11.25 -1.69
N GLY A 31 -11.98 11.53 -0.40
CA GLY A 31 -12.96 10.86 0.44
C GLY A 31 -14.40 10.93 -0.08
N ALA A 32 -14.66 11.73 -1.12
CA ALA A 32 -15.95 11.84 -1.79
C ALA A 32 -16.08 11.01 -3.09
N ARG A 33 -15.03 10.31 -3.57
CA ARG A 33 -15.04 9.68 -4.90
C ARG A 33 -14.91 8.15 -4.94
N ARG A 34 -14.65 7.47 -3.83
CA ARG A 34 -14.37 6.03 -3.84
C ARG A 34 -15.45 5.21 -3.15
N ASP A 35 -16.66 5.30 -3.69
CA ASP A 35 -17.69 4.26 -3.53
C ASP A 35 -17.54 3.29 -4.71
N ARG A 36 -16.41 2.57 -4.77
CA ARG A 36 -16.36 1.35 -5.58
C ARG A 36 -17.06 0.29 -4.72
N ARG A 37 -18.40 0.40 -4.62
CA ARG A 37 -19.22 -0.65 -4.02
C ARG A 37 -18.80 -1.94 -4.69
N ILE A 38 -18.40 -2.91 -3.89
CA ILE A 38 -18.39 -4.31 -4.29
C ILE A 38 -19.76 -4.54 -4.93
N GLN A 39 -19.82 -4.82 -6.23
CA GLN A 39 -21.06 -5.33 -6.79
C GLN A 39 -21.15 -6.76 -6.30
N PRO A 40 -22.12 -7.11 -5.43
CA PRO A 40 -22.20 -8.45 -4.83
C PRO A 40 -22.54 -9.55 -5.86
N GLU A 41 -22.73 -9.18 -7.13
CA GLU A 41 -23.39 -9.99 -8.15
C GLU A 41 -22.41 -10.74 -9.07
N GLU A 42 -21.12 -10.42 -9.05
CA GLU A 42 -20.09 -11.31 -9.62
C GLU A 42 -19.69 -12.32 -8.55
N VAL A 43 -20.58 -13.31 -8.41
CA VAL A 43 -20.49 -14.49 -7.55
C VAL A 43 -19.05 -14.97 -7.42
N VAL A 44 -18.40 -14.64 -6.29
CA VAL A 44 -17.18 -15.34 -5.87
C VAL A 44 -17.56 -16.81 -5.80
N PRO A 45 -16.98 -17.69 -6.65
CA PRO A 45 -17.31 -19.09 -6.61
C PRO A 45 -17.06 -19.66 -5.20
N GLY A 46 -18.01 -20.43 -4.68
CA GLY A 46 -17.85 -21.15 -3.40
C GLY A 46 -18.47 -20.51 -2.16
N LEU A 47 -18.64 -19.18 -2.08
CA LEU A 47 -19.26 -18.56 -0.89
C LEU A 47 -20.74 -18.24 -1.10
N ARG A 48 -21.58 -18.66 -0.14
CA ARG A 48 -23.01 -18.30 -0.16
C ARG A 48 -23.17 -16.81 0.13
N ARG A 49 -24.13 -16.18 -0.56
CA ARG A 49 -24.47 -14.76 -0.35
C ARG A 49 -24.73 -14.39 1.12
N GLU A 50 -25.39 -15.26 1.88
CA GLU A 50 -25.67 -15.03 3.30
C GLU A 50 -24.39 -15.00 4.15
N ASP A 51 -23.41 -15.85 3.83
CA ASP A 51 -22.12 -15.88 4.55
C ASP A 51 -21.28 -14.64 4.20
N TRP A 52 -21.37 -14.17 2.95
CA TRP A 52 -20.75 -12.91 2.50
C TRP A 52 -21.35 -11.69 3.21
N GLU A 53 -22.67 -11.52 3.15
CA GLU A 53 -23.39 -10.40 3.80
C GLU A 53 -23.14 -10.38 5.31
N ARG A 54 -22.99 -11.56 5.93
CA ARG A 54 -22.60 -11.66 7.34
C ARG A 54 -21.19 -11.16 7.58
N LEU A 55 -20.20 -11.56 6.78
CA LEU A 55 -18.81 -11.12 6.93
C LEU A 55 -18.69 -9.60 6.73
N GLU A 56 -19.39 -9.05 5.74
CA GLU A 56 -19.48 -7.59 5.55
C GLU A 56 -20.07 -6.92 6.78
N ALA A 57 -21.20 -7.42 7.31
CA ALA A 57 -21.80 -6.85 8.51
C ALA A 57 -20.85 -6.89 9.73
N MET A 58 -20.10 -7.99 9.90
CA MET A 58 -19.09 -8.09 10.97
C MET A 58 -17.97 -7.05 10.79
N MET A 59 -17.52 -6.80 9.55
CA MET A 59 -16.49 -5.81 9.24
C MET A 59 -16.97 -4.36 9.39
N GLU A 60 -18.26 -4.08 9.22
CA GLU A 60 -18.86 -2.76 9.44
C GLU A 60 -19.32 -2.56 10.89
N SER A 61 -19.12 -3.53 11.78
CA SER A 61 -19.55 -3.44 13.17
C SER A 61 -18.83 -2.32 13.92
N GLU A 62 -19.54 -1.62 14.81
CA GLU A 62 -18.92 -0.66 15.73
C GLU A 62 -18.03 -1.38 16.77
N ASP A 63 -18.25 -2.68 17.00
CA ASP A 63 -17.44 -3.51 17.90
C ASP A 63 -16.16 -3.98 17.20
N ALA A 64 -15.01 -3.50 17.67
CA ALA A 64 -13.71 -3.92 17.16
C ALA A 64 -13.45 -5.42 17.31
N ALA A 65 -14.01 -6.07 18.35
CA ALA A 65 -13.86 -7.51 18.54
C ALA A 65 -14.59 -8.31 17.46
N GLU A 66 -15.78 -7.85 17.03
CA GLU A 66 -16.53 -8.47 15.94
C GLU A 66 -15.81 -8.28 14.59
N ARG A 67 -15.26 -7.08 14.36
CA ARG A 67 -14.44 -6.81 13.18
C ARG A 67 -13.19 -7.68 13.15
N LEU A 68 -12.52 -7.89 14.29
CA LEU A 68 -11.39 -8.81 14.42
C LEU A 68 -11.80 -10.26 14.16
N GLU A 69 -12.93 -10.70 14.71
CA GLU A 69 -13.46 -12.05 14.49
C GLU A 69 -13.72 -12.30 13.00
N SER A 70 -14.15 -11.27 12.24
CA SER A 70 -14.39 -11.41 10.80
C SER A 70 -13.18 -11.99 10.05
N PHE A 71 -11.95 -11.56 10.35
CA PHE A 71 -10.74 -12.05 9.70
C PHE A 71 -10.40 -13.50 10.08
N ALA A 72 -10.71 -13.91 11.31
CA ALA A 72 -10.56 -15.31 11.72
C ALA A 72 -11.57 -16.21 10.99
N VAL A 73 -12.78 -15.72 10.76
CA VAL A 73 -13.82 -16.41 9.99
C VAL A 73 -13.43 -16.49 8.51
N LEU A 74 -12.94 -15.39 7.91
CA LEU A 74 -12.38 -15.39 6.54
C LEU A 74 -11.30 -16.47 6.39
N GLU A 75 -10.32 -16.48 7.29
CA GLU A 75 -9.21 -17.44 7.24
C GLU A 75 -9.69 -18.90 7.25
N ARG A 76 -10.70 -19.21 8.07
CA ARG A 76 -11.29 -20.55 8.10
C ARG A 76 -11.92 -20.92 6.75
N TYR A 77 -12.69 -20.02 6.14
CA TYR A 77 -13.27 -20.28 4.82
C TYR A 77 -12.19 -20.51 3.76
N GLY A 78 -11.16 -19.67 3.70
CA GLY A 78 -10.07 -19.81 2.73
C GLY A 78 -9.20 -21.05 2.93
N ARG A 79 -9.15 -21.60 4.14
CA ARG A 79 -8.49 -22.90 4.41
C ARG A 79 -9.32 -24.08 3.91
N GLU A 80 -10.64 -23.98 3.97
CA GLU A 80 -11.56 -25.06 3.58
C GLU A 80 -11.78 -25.11 2.06
N ASP A 81 -11.88 -23.95 1.41
CA ASP A 81 -12.21 -23.85 -0.01
C ASP A 81 -11.26 -22.87 -0.73
N PRO A 82 -10.43 -23.35 -1.68
CA PRO A 82 -9.61 -22.47 -2.50
C PRO A 82 -10.40 -21.50 -3.38
N ASP A 83 -11.61 -21.87 -3.81
CA ASP A 83 -12.39 -21.09 -4.78
C ASP A 83 -12.85 -19.74 -4.19
N VAL A 84 -12.98 -19.66 -2.86
CA VAL A 84 -13.40 -18.42 -2.19
C VAL A 84 -12.25 -17.43 -1.93
N ARG A 85 -10.99 -17.85 -2.04
CA ARG A 85 -9.82 -17.07 -1.57
C ARG A 85 -9.71 -15.70 -2.23
N GLU A 86 -10.01 -15.62 -3.52
CA GLU A 86 -10.02 -14.36 -4.27
C GLU A 86 -10.94 -13.33 -3.60
N GLY A 87 -12.19 -13.73 -3.31
CA GLY A 87 -13.16 -12.87 -2.66
C GLY A 87 -12.76 -12.48 -1.24
N LEU A 88 -12.18 -13.41 -0.47
CA LEU A 88 -11.74 -13.12 0.91
C LEU A 88 -10.55 -12.14 0.94
N VAL A 89 -9.62 -12.28 0.00
CA VAL A 89 -8.50 -11.33 -0.19
C VAL A 89 -9.04 -9.97 -0.59
N GLU A 90 -9.98 -9.90 -1.54
CA GLU A 90 -10.61 -8.64 -1.94
C GLU A 90 -11.36 -7.98 -0.77
N MET A 91 -12.11 -8.71 0.06
CA MET A 91 -12.73 -8.15 1.27
C MET A 91 -11.69 -7.57 2.22
N THR A 92 -10.59 -8.29 2.43
CA THR A 92 -9.50 -7.86 3.31
C THR A 92 -8.84 -6.58 2.79
N CYS A 93 -8.55 -6.53 1.48
CA CYS A 93 -8.03 -5.35 0.79
C CYS A 93 -9.03 -4.18 0.87
N ALA A 94 -10.32 -4.41 0.61
CA ALA A 94 -11.37 -3.41 0.69
C ALA A 94 -11.47 -2.79 2.10
N TYR A 95 -11.33 -3.61 3.16
CA TYR A 95 -11.26 -3.11 4.53
C TYR A 95 -10.05 -2.18 4.74
N LEU A 96 -8.85 -2.60 4.30
CA LEU A 96 -7.62 -1.80 4.41
C LEU A 96 -7.67 -0.49 3.60
N ARG A 97 -8.43 -0.47 2.50
CA ARG A 97 -8.67 0.71 1.67
C ARG A 97 -9.67 1.71 2.27
N LYS A 98 -10.40 1.35 3.34
CA LYS A 98 -11.26 2.32 4.04
C LYS A 98 -10.42 3.49 4.58
N PRO A 99 -10.92 4.73 4.51
CA PRO A 99 -10.23 5.90 5.04
C PRO A 99 -9.75 5.69 6.48
N PHE A 100 -8.47 5.98 6.73
CA PHE A 100 -7.88 5.87 8.06
C PHE A 100 -6.94 7.04 8.29
N PRO A 101 -7.27 7.97 9.19
CA PRO A 101 -6.37 9.07 9.52
C PRO A 101 -5.14 8.51 10.24
N TYR A 102 -3.94 8.75 9.69
CA TYR A 102 -2.68 8.40 10.36
C TYR A 102 -1.81 9.65 10.60
N PRO A 103 -1.26 9.84 11.80
CA PRO A 103 -1.40 9.00 12.99
C PRO A 103 -2.84 8.99 13.53
N SER A 104 -3.29 7.81 14.00
CA SER A 104 -4.62 7.62 14.59
C SER A 104 -4.51 7.56 16.12
N GLU A 105 -5.53 8.04 16.82
CA GLU A 105 -5.73 7.79 18.26
C GLU A 105 -6.64 6.56 18.50
N ASP A 106 -7.17 5.96 17.43
CA ASP A 106 -7.99 4.75 17.46
C ASP A 106 -7.08 3.50 17.41
N ASP A 107 -6.62 3.08 18.59
CA ASP A 107 -5.77 1.90 18.76
C ASP A 107 -6.51 0.58 18.41
N GLU A 108 -7.83 0.54 18.60
CA GLU A 108 -8.67 -0.63 18.30
C GLU A 108 -8.77 -0.86 16.78
N GLU A 109 -9.05 0.19 16.01
CA GLU A 109 -9.04 0.12 14.54
C GLU A 109 -7.64 -0.20 14.00
N LEU A 110 -6.59 0.32 14.63
CA LEU A 110 -5.21 -0.02 14.26
C LEU A 110 -4.92 -1.51 14.48
N GLU A 111 -5.44 -2.11 15.56
CA GLU A 111 -5.33 -3.55 15.82
C GLU A 111 -6.07 -4.36 14.73
N VAL A 112 -7.29 -3.95 14.38
CA VAL A 112 -8.09 -4.62 13.33
C VAL A 112 -7.36 -4.59 11.98
N ARG A 113 -6.81 -3.44 11.60
CA ARG A 113 -6.04 -3.29 10.34
C ARG A 113 -4.77 -4.12 10.34
N ARG A 114 -4.09 -4.25 11.49
CA ARG A 114 -2.93 -5.14 11.63
C ARG A 114 -3.33 -6.61 11.50
N ALA A 115 -4.51 -7.01 12.00
CA ALA A 115 -5.02 -8.36 11.79
C ALA A 115 -5.30 -8.64 10.31
N ALA A 116 -5.90 -7.68 9.59
CA ALA A 116 -6.09 -7.75 8.14
C ALA A 116 -4.75 -7.86 7.37
N GLN A 117 -3.77 -7.01 7.69
CA GLN A 117 -2.39 -7.12 7.14
C GLN A 117 -1.76 -8.48 7.46
N GLY A 118 -1.97 -9.00 8.67
CA GLY A 118 -1.44 -10.28 9.12
C GLY A 118 -2.02 -11.47 8.37
N LEU A 119 -3.30 -11.41 7.99
CA LEU A 119 -3.95 -12.42 7.14
C LEU A 119 -3.26 -12.49 5.77
N LEU A 120 -3.11 -11.33 5.10
CA LEU A 120 -2.39 -11.24 3.83
C LEU A 120 -0.93 -11.70 3.98
N THR A 121 -0.24 -11.23 5.01
CA THR A 121 1.15 -11.63 5.26
C THR A 121 1.30 -13.14 5.34
N ARG A 122 0.45 -13.82 6.10
CA ARG A 122 0.55 -15.26 6.34
C ARG A 122 0.36 -16.08 5.08
N HIS A 123 -0.67 -15.75 4.30
CA HIS A 123 -1.04 -16.54 3.12
C HIS A 123 -0.25 -16.20 1.85
N PHE A 124 0.52 -15.11 1.88
CA PHE A 124 1.41 -14.75 0.78
C PHE A 124 2.88 -14.97 1.12
N ARG A 125 3.22 -15.36 2.36
CA ARG A 125 4.58 -15.70 2.76
C ARG A 125 5.06 -16.94 2.02
N TRP A 126 6.06 -16.75 1.17
CA TRP A 126 6.73 -17.79 0.41
C TRP A 126 8.21 -17.37 0.21
N PRO A 127 9.11 -17.79 1.12
CA PRO A 127 10.53 -17.47 1.03
C PRO A 127 11.16 -17.98 -0.27
N ALA A 128 12.09 -17.21 -0.82
CA ALA A 128 12.80 -17.58 -2.04
C ALA A 128 13.61 -18.87 -1.85
N GLY A 129 13.59 -19.75 -2.85
CA GLY A 129 14.30 -21.04 -2.80
C GLY A 129 13.57 -22.16 -2.06
N GLU A 130 12.42 -21.88 -1.45
CA GLU A 130 11.58 -22.88 -0.81
C GLU A 130 10.47 -23.40 -1.73
N ALA A 131 10.02 -24.62 -1.48
CA ALA A 131 8.81 -25.14 -2.11
C ALA A 131 7.61 -24.28 -1.73
N ARG A 132 6.65 -24.11 -2.64
CA ARG A 132 5.42 -23.35 -2.38
C ARG A 132 4.75 -23.88 -1.11
N PRO A 133 4.50 -23.03 -0.09
CA PRO A 133 3.83 -23.44 1.13
C PRO A 133 2.40 -23.93 0.85
N PHE A 134 1.94 -24.92 1.61
CA PHE A 134 0.56 -25.41 1.51
C PHE A 134 -0.48 -24.33 1.89
N GLU A 135 -0.10 -23.43 2.80
CA GLU A 135 -0.94 -22.33 3.26
C GLU A 135 -0.99 -21.15 2.28
N PHE A 136 -0.24 -21.21 1.17
CA PHE A 136 -0.20 -20.15 0.17
C PHE A 136 -1.54 -20.01 -0.55
N TRP A 137 -2.03 -18.79 -0.69
CA TRP A 137 -3.26 -18.49 -1.43
C TRP A 137 -2.93 -18.01 -2.83
N GLU A 138 -3.40 -18.76 -3.83
CA GLU A 138 -3.32 -18.37 -5.24
C GLU A 138 -4.49 -17.44 -5.56
N VAL A 139 -4.18 -16.19 -5.89
CA VAL A 139 -5.12 -15.14 -6.30
C VAL A 139 -4.57 -14.36 -7.49
N GLU A 140 -5.41 -13.55 -8.12
CA GLU A 140 -5.02 -12.75 -9.29
C GLU A 140 -4.27 -11.47 -8.94
N GLY A 141 -4.56 -10.85 -7.79
CA GLY A 141 -4.00 -9.55 -7.44
C GLY A 141 -4.15 -9.16 -5.97
N LEU A 142 -3.44 -8.11 -5.57
CA LEU A 142 -3.57 -7.47 -4.26
C LEU A 142 -3.88 -5.98 -4.46
N GLU A 143 -5.16 -5.62 -4.35
CA GLU A 143 -5.68 -4.26 -4.58
C GLU A 143 -5.62 -3.42 -3.29
N LEU A 144 -4.44 -2.90 -2.97
CA LEU A 144 -4.15 -2.06 -1.79
C LEU A 144 -4.02 -0.57 -2.12
N GLY A 145 -4.55 -0.14 -3.27
CA GLY A 145 -4.58 1.26 -3.65
C GLY A 145 -5.30 2.12 -2.60
N ASP A 146 -4.72 3.26 -2.23
CA ASP A 146 -5.21 4.17 -1.18
C ASP A 146 -5.17 3.63 0.26
N ALA A 147 -4.72 2.38 0.47
CA ALA A 147 -4.65 1.79 1.80
C ALA A 147 -3.67 2.54 2.71
N VAL A 148 -3.98 2.55 4.01
CA VAL A 148 -3.02 2.93 5.05
C VAL A 148 -2.51 1.68 5.73
N LEU A 149 -1.23 1.38 5.51
CA LEU A 149 -0.56 0.21 6.01
C LEU A 149 0.44 0.63 7.09
N VAL A 150 0.21 0.17 8.32
CA VAL A 150 1.05 0.53 9.47
C VAL A 150 1.84 -0.68 9.93
N ASP A 151 3.16 -0.56 9.89
CA ASP A 151 4.11 -1.64 10.14
C ASP A 151 3.80 -2.91 9.30
N PRO A 152 3.56 -2.81 7.97
CA PRO A 152 3.30 -4.02 7.19
C PRO A 152 4.54 -4.90 7.13
N ASP A 153 4.38 -6.19 7.44
CA ASP A 153 5.41 -7.22 7.35
C ASP A 153 5.15 -8.09 6.11
N PHE A 154 5.60 -7.61 4.96
CA PHE A 154 5.59 -8.37 3.71
C PHE A 154 6.95 -9.01 3.40
N ALA A 155 7.80 -9.19 4.42
CA ALA A 155 9.05 -9.89 4.23
C ALA A 155 8.79 -11.33 3.77
N ASP A 156 9.61 -11.82 2.83
CA ASP A 156 9.49 -13.17 2.26
C ASP A 156 8.14 -13.49 1.63
N THR A 157 7.40 -12.49 1.16
CA THR A 157 6.12 -12.73 0.49
C THR A 157 6.28 -12.85 -1.03
N PHE A 158 5.34 -13.55 -1.68
CA PHE A 158 5.16 -13.53 -3.12
C PHE A 158 3.86 -12.80 -3.43
N LEU A 159 3.96 -11.53 -3.82
CA LEU A 159 2.83 -10.63 -4.02
C LEU A 159 2.47 -10.56 -5.50
N VAL A 160 1.32 -11.13 -5.84
CA VAL A 160 0.80 -11.17 -7.21
C VAL A 160 -0.05 -9.92 -7.47
N GLY A 161 0.15 -9.27 -8.61
CA GLY A 161 -0.66 -8.13 -9.07
C GLY A 161 -0.79 -7.03 -8.02
N ALA A 162 0.30 -6.65 -7.37
CA ALA A 162 0.25 -5.75 -6.22
C ALA A 162 0.05 -4.29 -6.66
N ASP A 163 -1.13 -3.73 -6.37
CA ASP A 163 -1.45 -2.31 -6.55
C ASP A 163 -1.41 -1.61 -5.19
N LEU A 164 -0.40 -0.78 -4.96
CA LEU A 164 -0.24 0.07 -3.79
C LEU A 164 -0.24 1.55 -4.17
N ARG A 165 -0.84 1.90 -5.32
CA ARG A 165 -0.95 3.29 -5.74
C ARG A 165 -1.61 4.09 -4.64
N ASP A 166 -1.15 5.32 -4.46
CA ASP A 166 -1.79 6.27 -3.58
C ASP A 166 -1.81 5.87 -2.08
N SER A 167 -1.19 4.74 -1.72
CA SER A 167 -1.15 4.22 -0.36
C SER A 167 -0.26 5.05 0.56
N LEU A 168 -0.52 4.96 1.87
CA LEU A 168 0.38 5.40 2.92
C LEU A 168 0.99 4.18 3.60
N ILE A 169 2.31 4.01 3.48
CA ILE A 169 3.06 2.92 4.07
C ILE A 169 3.93 3.48 5.19
N VAL A 170 3.62 3.08 6.42
CA VAL A 170 4.33 3.51 7.62
C VAL A 170 5.23 2.36 8.09
N ARG A 171 6.55 2.55 8.04
CA ARG A 171 7.57 1.59 8.48
C ARG A 171 7.42 0.20 7.83
N GLY A 172 7.44 0.14 6.50
CA GLY A 172 7.15 -1.09 5.76
C GLY A 172 8.35 -2.03 5.62
N ASP A 173 8.13 -3.32 5.86
CA ASP A 173 9.12 -4.37 5.63
C ASP A 173 8.73 -5.20 4.40
N PHE A 174 9.53 -5.08 3.35
CA PHE A 174 9.41 -5.83 2.09
C PHE A 174 10.70 -6.61 1.80
N ARG A 175 11.49 -6.92 2.84
CA ARG A 175 12.75 -7.65 2.66
C ARG A 175 12.48 -8.99 1.99
N ARG A 176 13.20 -9.27 0.90
CA ARG A 176 13.05 -10.51 0.12
C ARG A 176 11.63 -10.74 -0.42
N ALA A 177 10.78 -9.71 -0.43
CA ALA A 177 9.50 -9.78 -1.12
C ALA A 177 9.73 -9.96 -2.62
N ARG A 178 8.89 -10.77 -3.26
CA ARG A 178 8.91 -11.02 -4.70
C ARG A 178 7.60 -10.54 -5.28
N PHE A 179 7.67 -9.64 -6.24
CA PHE A 179 6.51 -9.06 -6.90
C PHE A 179 6.35 -9.66 -8.31
N SER A 180 5.11 -9.86 -8.77
CA SER A 180 4.83 -10.37 -10.12
C SER A 180 3.38 -10.12 -10.54
N PRO A 181 3.04 -10.00 -11.83
CA PRO A 181 3.92 -9.62 -12.94
C PRO A 181 4.05 -8.10 -13.10
N PHE A 182 3.19 -7.34 -12.41
CA PHE A 182 3.15 -5.89 -12.40
C PHE A 182 3.05 -5.42 -10.95
N VAL A 183 3.71 -4.31 -10.62
CA VAL A 183 3.56 -3.68 -9.30
C VAL A 183 3.55 -2.16 -9.46
N SER A 184 2.65 -1.52 -8.73
CA SER A 184 2.49 -0.07 -8.77
C SER A 184 2.51 0.52 -7.37
N PHE A 185 3.45 1.43 -7.13
CA PHE A 185 3.56 2.30 -5.97
C PHE A 185 3.39 3.77 -6.39
N GLU A 186 2.70 4.04 -7.51
CA GLU A 186 2.55 5.41 -7.99
C GLU A 186 1.90 6.28 -6.93
N ARG A 187 2.50 7.43 -6.66
CA ARG A 187 2.04 8.40 -5.65
C ARG A 187 1.90 7.80 -4.24
N ALA A 188 2.49 6.64 -3.99
CA ALA A 188 2.57 6.06 -2.65
C ALA A 188 3.45 6.95 -1.76
N CYS A 189 3.10 7.02 -0.49
CA CYS A 189 3.84 7.75 0.52
C CYS A 189 4.49 6.76 1.49
N PHE A 190 5.82 6.73 1.52
CA PHE A 190 6.60 5.94 2.47
C PHE A 190 7.08 6.84 3.61
N THR A 191 6.68 6.50 4.83
CA THR A 191 7.05 7.24 6.05
C THR A 191 7.64 6.32 7.10
N GLY A 192 8.67 6.81 7.80
CA GLY A 192 9.53 5.95 8.62
C GLY A 192 10.39 5.02 7.77
N ASP A 193 11.05 4.07 8.42
CA ASP A 193 12.00 3.17 7.79
C ASP A 193 11.29 2.16 6.88
N THR A 194 11.53 2.22 5.57
CA THR A 194 11.00 1.25 4.60
C THR A 194 12.12 0.43 3.99
N ASP A 195 11.96 -0.89 3.99
CA ASP A 195 13.02 -1.83 3.65
C ASP A 195 12.62 -2.74 2.49
N PHE A 196 13.23 -2.53 1.32
CA PHE A 196 13.12 -3.39 0.14
C PHE A 196 14.37 -4.24 -0.08
N ARG A 197 15.19 -4.48 0.95
CA ARG A 197 16.44 -5.21 0.78
C ARG A 197 16.21 -6.60 0.20
N ALA A 198 16.99 -6.93 -0.84
CA ALA A 198 16.88 -8.20 -1.56
C ALA A 198 15.47 -8.51 -2.11
N ALA A 199 14.61 -7.51 -2.26
CA ALA A 199 13.33 -7.67 -2.93
C ALA A 199 13.55 -7.88 -4.44
N SER A 200 12.65 -8.63 -5.08
CA SER A 200 12.69 -8.89 -6.53
C SER A 200 11.46 -8.27 -7.18
N PHE A 201 11.70 -7.37 -8.12
CA PHE A 201 10.70 -6.58 -8.83
C PHE A 201 10.59 -7.04 -10.28
N PRO A 202 9.35 -7.18 -10.82
CA PRO A 202 9.14 -7.63 -12.18
C PRO A 202 9.44 -6.51 -13.17
N THR A 203 9.34 -6.86 -14.45
CA THR A 203 9.61 -5.95 -15.58
C THR A 203 8.87 -4.61 -15.50
N HIS A 204 7.65 -4.58 -14.97
CA HIS A 204 6.84 -3.37 -14.90
C HIS A 204 6.63 -2.96 -13.45
N THR A 205 7.55 -2.13 -12.96
CA THR A 205 7.56 -1.61 -11.59
C THR A 205 7.56 -0.09 -11.62
N SER A 206 6.52 0.53 -11.03
CA SER A 206 6.33 1.98 -11.04
C SER A 206 6.33 2.56 -9.63
N PHE A 207 7.16 3.58 -9.40
CA PHE A 207 7.20 4.46 -8.23
C PHE A 207 6.98 5.92 -8.66
N VAL A 208 6.30 6.14 -9.80
CA VAL A 208 6.09 7.47 -10.35
C VAL A 208 5.38 8.36 -9.33
N ASP A 209 5.91 9.56 -9.12
CA ASP A 209 5.44 10.55 -8.14
C ASP A 209 5.37 10.04 -6.68
N ALA A 210 6.04 8.92 -6.34
CA ALA A 210 6.12 8.44 -4.97
C ALA A 210 6.88 9.42 -4.06
N MET A 211 6.50 9.46 -2.79
CA MET A 211 7.14 10.28 -1.75
C MET A 211 7.85 9.38 -0.75
N PHE A 212 9.15 9.58 -0.56
CA PHE A 212 9.97 8.87 0.43
C PHE A 212 10.43 9.84 1.50
N SER A 213 9.84 9.79 2.69
CA SER A 213 10.16 10.74 3.77
C SER A 213 10.84 10.16 4.99
N GLY A 214 10.93 8.84 5.04
CA GLY A 214 11.82 8.15 5.96
C GLY A 214 12.94 7.43 5.20
N PRO A 215 13.95 6.94 5.93
CA PRO A 215 14.99 6.09 5.36
C PRO A 215 14.38 4.98 4.50
N THR A 216 14.84 4.83 3.27
CA THR A 216 14.36 3.78 2.36
C THR A 216 15.54 3.11 1.69
N THR A 217 15.59 1.78 1.75
CA THR A 217 16.69 1.01 1.18
C THR A 217 16.20 0.01 0.15
N PHE A 218 16.83 0.05 -1.02
CA PHE A 218 16.73 -0.95 -2.09
C PHE A 218 18.04 -1.75 -2.21
N ALA A 219 18.84 -1.85 -1.14
CA ALA A 219 20.11 -2.56 -1.21
C ALA A 219 19.90 -4.04 -1.57
N ASP A 220 20.68 -4.55 -2.52
CA ASP A 220 20.57 -5.89 -3.09
C ASP A 220 19.21 -6.20 -3.75
N ALA A 221 18.34 -5.22 -3.95
CA ALA A 221 17.08 -5.43 -4.68
C ALA A 221 17.37 -5.68 -6.16
N GLU A 222 16.65 -6.65 -6.72
CA GLU A 222 16.76 -7.06 -8.12
C GLU A 222 15.56 -6.53 -8.91
N PHE A 223 15.82 -5.99 -10.10
CA PHE A 223 14.81 -5.47 -11.00
C PHE A 223 15.00 -6.13 -12.37
N ASP A 224 13.96 -6.81 -12.87
CA ASP A 224 14.01 -7.43 -14.21
C ASP A 224 14.23 -6.38 -15.33
N GLN A 225 13.71 -5.17 -15.12
CA GLN A 225 14.01 -3.95 -15.87
C GLN A 225 13.99 -2.76 -14.90
N ASP A 226 14.67 -1.66 -15.26
CA ASP A 226 14.75 -0.46 -14.44
C ASP A 226 13.34 0.00 -14.01
N ALA A 227 13.13 0.12 -12.69
CA ALA A 227 11.90 0.68 -12.15
C ALA A 227 11.81 2.19 -12.45
N ASP A 228 10.58 2.67 -12.66
CA ASP A 228 10.32 4.07 -12.96
C ASP A 228 10.10 4.88 -11.67
N PHE A 229 11.01 5.80 -11.36
CA PHE A 229 10.90 6.76 -10.26
C PHE A 229 10.66 8.19 -10.75
N THR A 230 10.15 8.37 -11.96
CA THR A 230 9.88 9.69 -12.54
C THR A 230 9.00 10.51 -11.59
N GLY A 231 9.44 11.74 -11.29
CA GLY A 231 8.69 12.64 -10.41
C GLY A 231 8.77 12.30 -8.91
N ALA A 232 9.38 11.17 -8.54
CA ALA A 232 9.51 10.76 -7.14
C ALA A 232 10.37 11.75 -6.34
N ARG A 233 10.03 11.87 -5.06
CA ARG A 233 10.59 12.87 -4.15
C ARG A 233 11.10 12.21 -2.88
N VAL A 234 12.16 12.79 -2.33
CA VAL A 234 12.81 12.33 -1.11
C VAL A 234 12.81 13.47 -0.11
N GLU A 235 12.19 13.30 1.04
CA GLU A 235 12.44 14.19 2.19
C GLU A 235 13.65 13.69 2.96
N GLN A 236 14.39 14.61 3.57
CA GLN A 236 15.62 14.31 4.30
C GLN A 236 16.66 13.54 3.44
N PRO A 237 17.10 14.08 2.29
CA PRO A 237 18.02 13.38 1.38
C PRO A 237 19.37 12.95 1.97
N GLY A 238 19.74 13.46 3.16
CA GLY A 238 20.92 13.03 3.92
C GLY A 238 20.71 11.83 4.84
N ALA A 239 19.48 11.29 4.95
CA ALA A 239 19.23 10.04 5.65
C ALA A 239 19.80 8.85 4.87
N ALA A 240 19.87 7.68 5.50
CA ALA A 240 20.48 6.49 4.94
C ALA A 240 19.59 5.82 3.88
N HIS A 241 19.41 6.48 2.74
CA HIS A 241 18.72 5.91 1.59
C HIS A 241 19.67 5.08 0.72
N SER A 242 19.14 4.04 0.07
CA SER A 242 19.82 3.31 -1.00
C SER A 242 18.89 3.20 -2.19
N TRP A 243 19.21 3.84 -3.30
CA TRP A 243 18.41 3.84 -4.53
C TRP A 243 18.95 2.82 -5.53
N PRO A 244 18.09 2.15 -6.32
CA PRO A 244 18.55 1.29 -7.40
C PRO A 244 19.20 2.14 -8.51
N SER A 245 20.21 1.57 -9.18
CA SER A 245 20.74 2.18 -10.40
C SER A 245 19.63 2.30 -11.45
N PRO A 246 19.60 3.36 -12.28
CA PRO A 246 20.51 4.51 -12.32
C PRO A 246 20.08 5.70 -11.43
N TRP A 247 19.10 5.51 -10.56
CA TRP A 247 18.47 6.58 -9.80
C TRP A 247 19.33 7.10 -8.65
N ARG A 248 19.30 8.42 -8.45
CA ARG A 248 19.95 9.08 -7.31
C ARG A 248 19.12 10.27 -6.84
N ALA A 249 19.20 10.58 -5.55
CA ALA A 249 18.62 11.79 -5.01
C ALA A 249 19.46 13.02 -5.42
N TRP A 250 18.80 14.00 -6.05
CA TRP A 250 19.38 15.28 -6.40
C TRP A 250 18.65 16.42 -5.68
N ALA A 251 19.38 17.10 -4.80
CA ALA A 251 18.89 18.27 -4.09
C ALA A 251 19.20 19.55 -4.88
N THR A 252 18.19 20.38 -5.14
CA THR A 252 18.33 21.62 -5.94
C THR A 252 18.55 22.89 -5.12
N SER A 253 18.58 22.82 -3.78
CA SER A 253 18.72 23.98 -2.88
C SER A 253 18.76 23.50 -1.41
N PRO A 254 18.98 24.36 -0.37
CA PRO A 254 19.08 23.91 1.03
C PRO A 254 17.73 23.50 1.64
N VAL A 255 16.73 23.21 0.82
CA VAL A 255 15.43 22.69 1.24
C VAL A 255 15.62 21.20 1.59
N SER A 256 14.96 20.74 2.65
CA SER A 256 14.99 19.36 3.15
C SER A 256 14.37 18.32 2.19
N GLN A 257 14.31 18.60 0.89
CA GLN A 257 13.69 17.78 -0.13
C GLN A 257 14.58 17.68 -1.38
N ALA A 258 14.64 16.47 -1.96
CA ALA A 258 15.30 16.15 -3.22
C ALA A 258 14.33 15.49 -4.19
N ARG A 259 14.68 15.47 -5.48
CA ARG A 259 14.01 14.65 -6.50
C ARG A 259 14.89 13.46 -6.83
N LEU A 260 14.29 12.34 -7.19
CA LEU A 260 15.03 11.27 -7.86
C LEU A 260 15.23 11.64 -9.32
N VAL A 261 16.47 11.46 -9.79
CA VAL A 261 16.86 11.70 -11.19
C VAL A 261 17.62 10.48 -11.70
N SER A 262 17.41 10.14 -12.98
CA SER A 262 18.12 9.05 -13.64
C SER A 262 19.56 9.47 -14.00
N GLY A 263 20.46 8.49 -14.12
CA GLY A 263 21.84 8.66 -14.59
C GLY A 263 21.95 9.22 -16.01
N ASP A 264 20.92 8.97 -16.83
CA ASP A 264 20.90 9.35 -18.25
C ASP A 264 20.37 10.78 -18.49
N ASP A 265 19.79 11.41 -17.47
CA ASP A 265 19.39 12.82 -17.48
C ASP A 265 20.60 13.72 -17.14
N GLY A 266 21.47 13.90 -18.13
CA GLY A 266 22.64 14.80 -18.11
C GLY A 266 22.34 16.23 -18.55
#